data_AF-A0A2P6TDM5-F1
#
_entry.id   AF-A0A2P6TDM5-F1
#
_cell.length_a   1.000
_cell.length_b   1.000
_cell.length_c   1.000
_cell.angle_alpha   90.00
_cell.angle_beta   90.00
_cell.angle_gamma   90.00
#
_symmetry.space_group_name_H-M   'P 1'
#
loop_
_entity.id
_entity.type
_entity.pdbx_description
1 polymer ?
#
loop_
_entity_poly.entity_id
_entity_poly.type
_entity_poly.pdbx_seq_one_letter_code
_entity_poly.pdbx_strand_id
1 'polypeptide(L)' 'MPASAPLFGAVLGVGVQLYVNAVRKLPLMRDPWLHVLWAGAGASFGTWLVSFEERTEKDLAELLRKREEANKHLQQ' A
#
# COMPACT_ATOMS: atom_id res chain seq x y z
N MET A 1 9.83 7.06 7.07
CA MET A 1 10.43 6.10 8.01
C MET A 1 9.86 4.72 7.72
N PRO A 2 10.66 3.65 7.58
CA PRO A 2 10.15 2.32 7.22
C PRO A 2 9.09 1.77 8.20
N ALA A 3 9.08 2.25 9.46
CA ALA A 3 8.08 1.90 10.45
C ALA A 3 6.70 2.54 10.25
N SER A 4 6.57 3.60 9.42
CA SER A 4 5.28 4.27 9.23
C SER A 4 4.35 3.53 8.27
N ALA A 5 4.88 2.76 7.31
CA ALA A 5 4.07 2.04 6.33
C ALA A 5 3.28 0.86 6.91
N PRO A 6 3.88 -0.01 7.76
CA PRO A 6 3.12 -1.02 8.49
C PRO A 6 2.08 -0.41 9.43
N LEU A 7 2.43 0.69 10.12
CA LEU A 7 1.53 1.36 11.06
C LEU A 7 0.33 1.99 10.33
N PHE A 8 0.57 2.67 9.23
CA PHE A 8 -0.47 3.25 8.38
C PHE A 8 -1.39 2.16 7.80
N GLY A 9 -0.79 1.08 7.30
CA GLY A 9 -1.52 -0.09 6.84
C GLY A 9 -2.39 -0.70 7.93
N ALA A 10 -1.86 -0.84 9.16
CA ALA A 10 -2.62 -1.37 10.28
C ALA A 10 -3.84 -0.52 10.64
N VAL A 11 -3.66 0.81 10.70
CA VAL A 11 -4.77 1.75 10.97
C VAL A 11 -5.83 1.67 9.86
N LEU A 12 -5.42 1.59 8.60
CA LEU A 12 -6.34 1.38 7.48
C LEU A 12 -7.10 0.06 7.62
N GLY A 13 -6.43 -1.03 7.96
CA GLY A 13 -7.06 -2.33 8.19
C GLY A 13 -8.13 -2.29 9.29
N VAL A 14 -7.81 -1.65 10.43
CA VAL A 14 -8.79 -1.43 11.51
C VAL A 14 -9.95 -0.55 11.03
N GLY A 15 -9.66 0.53 10.29
CA GLY A 15 -10.67 1.42 9.73
C GLY A 15 -11.65 0.71 8.79
N VAL A 16 -11.15 -0.17 7.93
CA VAL A 16 -11.97 -1.01 7.05
C VAL A 16 -12.90 -1.91 7.87
N GLN A 17 -12.39 -2.57 8.91
CA GLN A 17 -13.23 -3.44 9.75
C GLN A 17 -14.28 -2.65 10.54
N LEU A 18 -13.94 -1.46 11.04
CA LEU A 18 -14.90 -0.54 11.66
C LEU A 18 -15.98 -0.12 10.66
N TYR A 19 -15.60 0.18 9.42
CA TYR A 19 -16.53 0.56 8.35
C TYR A 19 -17.47 -0.59 7.99
N VAL A 20 -16.96 -1.83 7.88
CA VAL A 20 -17.77 -3.03 7.64
C VAL A 20 -18.84 -3.19 8.72
N ASN A 21 -18.46 -3.01 9.99
CA ASN A 21 -19.40 -3.09 11.11
C ASN A 21 -20.42 -1.95 11.10
N ALA A 22 -19.99 -0.73 10.76
CA ALA A 22 -20.87 0.43 10.64
C ALA A 22 -21.93 0.24 9.53
N VAL A 23 -21.52 -0.23 8.34
CA VAL A 23 -22.44 -0.51 7.22
C VAL A 23 -23.46 -1.59 7.58
N ARG A 24 -23.07 -2.58 8.39
CA ARG A 24 -23.97 -3.62 8.89
C ARG A 24 -24.86 -3.17 10.05
N LYS A 25 -24.76 -1.91 10.49
CA LYS A 25 -25.42 -1.37 11.70
C LYS A 25 -25.13 -2.19 12.96
N LEU A 26 -23.97 -2.85 13.01
CA LEU A 26 -23.50 -3.60 14.17
C LEU A 26 -22.66 -2.70 15.07
N PRO A 27 -22.52 -3.03 16.37
CA PRO A 27 -21.57 -2.34 17.24
C PRO A 27 -20.17 -2.34 16.61
N LEU A 28 -19.50 -1.18 16.62
CA LEU A 28 -18.22 -0.98 15.94
C LEU A 28 -17.16 -2.03 16.32
N MET A 29 -17.13 -2.42 17.59
CA MET A 29 -16.20 -3.42 18.14
C MET A 29 -16.90 -4.72 18.53
N ARG A 30 -17.87 -5.20 17.72
CA ARG A 30 -18.58 -6.45 18.00
C ARG A 30 -17.63 -7.64 18.23
N ASP A 31 -16.60 -7.75 17.40
CA ASP A 31 -15.62 -8.83 17.43
C ASP A 31 -14.18 -8.25 17.47
N PRO A 32 -13.62 -7.91 18.65
CA PRO A 32 -12.36 -7.15 18.77
C PRO A 32 -11.15 -7.84 18.13
N TRP A 33 -11.12 -9.18 18.19
CA TRP A 33 -10.04 -9.97 17.58
C TRP A 33 -10.01 -9.88 16.06
N LEU A 34 -11.15 -9.61 15.44
CA LEU A 34 -11.21 -9.42 14.00
C LEU A 34 -10.47 -8.14 13.59
N HIS A 35 -10.54 -7.08 14.38
CA HIS A 35 -9.81 -5.83 14.14
C HIS A 35 -8.30 -6.04 14.25
N VAL A 36 -7.84 -6.93 15.13
CA VAL A 36 -6.42 -7.31 15.22
C VAL A 36 -5.98 -8.07 13.97
N LEU A 37 -6.80 -9.00 13.47
CA LEU A 37 -6.53 -9.70 12.21
C LEU A 37 -6.45 -8.72 11.02
N TRP A 38 -7.40 -7.79 10.94
CA TRP A 38 -7.38 -6.76 9.89
C TRP A 38 -6.26 -5.75 10.04
N ALA A 39 -5.85 -5.41 11.27
CA ALA A 39 -4.66 -4.61 11.52
C ALA A 39 -3.40 -5.32 10.98
N GLY A 40 -3.26 -6.62 11.25
CA GLY A 40 -2.16 -7.43 10.73
C GLY A 40 -2.14 -7.52 9.21
N ALA A 41 -3.31 -7.79 8.60
CA ALA A 41 -3.47 -7.82 7.15
C ALA A 41 -3.21 -6.45 6.50
N GLY A 42 -3.67 -5.37 7.15
CA GLY A 42 -3.42 -4.00 6.71
C GLY A 42 -1.94 -3.63 6.80
N ALA A 43 -1.24 -4.05 7.86
CA ALA A 43 0.18 -3.77 8.04
C ALA A 43 1.06 -4.45 6.97
N SER A 44 0.78 -5.71 6.66
CA SER A 44 1.47 -6.43 5.58
C SER A 44 1.17 -5.79 4.22
N PHE A 45 -0.08 -5.40 3.97
CA PHE A 45 -0.47 -4.68 2.77
C PHE A 45 0.24 -3.33 2.64
N GLY A 46 0.31 -2.52 3.70
CA GLY A 46 1.02 -1.23 3.67
C GLY A 46 2.52 -1.38 3.37
N THR A 47 3.15 -2.43 3.89
CA THR A 47 4.56 -2.73 3.60
C THR A 47 4.76 -3.18 2.15
N TRP A 48 3.85 -4.00 1.65
CA TRP A 48 3.86 -4.46 0.26
C TRP A 48 3.65 -3.29 -0.72
N LEU A 49 2.72 -2.38 -0.42
CA LEU A 49 2.38 -1.24 -1.27
C LEU A 49 3.57 -0.29 -1.44
N VAL A 50 4.26 0.06 -0.35
CA VAL A 50 5.47 0.91 -0.44
C VAL A 50 6.58 0.22 -1.21
N SER A 51 6.76 -1.08 -0.99
CA SER A 51 7.75 -1.88 -1.75
C SER A 51 7.40 -1.93 -3.24
N PHE A 52 6.11 -1.95 -3.58
CA PHE A 52 5.63 -1.92 -4.96
C PHE A 52 5.86 -0.55 -5.62
N GLU A 53 5.60 0.55 -4.90
CA GLU A 53 5.89 1.92 -5.35
C GLU A 53 7.38 2.10 -5.67
N GLU A 54 8.28 1.71 -4.75
CA GLU A 54 9.73 1.82 -4.97
C GLU A 54 10.22 1.02 -6.18
N ARG A 55 9.66 -0.17 -6.43
CA ARG A 55 10.00 -0.98 -7.61
C ARG A 55 9.53 -0.30 -8.89
N THR A 56 8.29 0.18 -8.89
CA THR A 56 7.67 0.83 -10.06
C THR A 56 8.39 2.11 -10.43
N GLU A 57 8.83 2.89 -9.44
CA GLU A 57 9.62 4.12 -9.67
C GLU A 57 10.96 3.80 -10.36
N LYS A 58 11.66 2.76 -9.89
CA LYS A 58 12.94 2.33 -10.49
C LYS A 58 12.75 1.82 -11.91
N ASP A 59 11.74 0.99 -12.15
CA ASP A 59 11.43 0.45 -13.47
C ASP A 59 11.06 1.58 -14.43
N LEU A 60 10.28 2.57 -13.98
CA LEU A 60 9.93 3.74 -14.79
C LEU A 60 11.15 4.59 -15.13
N ALA A 61 12.04 4.85 -14.17
CA ALA A 61 13.27 5.59 -14.41
C ALA A 61 14.18 4.90 -15.43
N GLU A 62 14.29 3.57 -15.36
CA GLU A 62 15.05 2.79 -16.34
C GLU A 62 14.44 2.87 -17.75
N LEU A 63 13.11 2.75 -17.86
CA LEU A 63 12.41 2.88 -19.14
C LEU A 63 12.59 4.26 -19.76
N LEU A 64 12.53 5.32 -18.96
CA LEU A 64 12.75 6.70 -19.43
C LEU A 64 14.19 6.89 -19.92
N ARG A 65 15.19 6.37 -19.21
CA ARG A 65 16.59 6.42 -19.65
C ARG A 65 16.81 5.70 -20.99
N LYS A 66 16.27 4.48 -21.12
CA LYS A 66 16.32 3.72 -22.38
C LYS A 66 15.67 4.49 -23.54
N ARG A 67 14.56 5.17 -23.29
CA ARG A 67 13.87 6.01 -24.29
C ARG A 67 14.71 7.22 -24.70
N GLU A 68 15.35 7.90 -23.75
CA GLU A 68 16.25 9.01 -24.05
C GLU A 68 17.47 8.58 -24.88
N GLU A 69 18.08 7.45 -24.54
CA GLU A 69 19.21 6.89 -25.29
C GLU A 69 18.80 6.53 -26.72
N ALA A 70 17.67 5.84 -26.89
CA ALA A 70 17.13 5.52 -28.21
C ALA A 70 16.80 6.77 -29.05
N ASN A 71 16.26 7.81 -28.42
CA ASN A 71 15.96 9.07 -29.11
C ASN A 71 17.23 9.83 -29.54
N LYS A 72 18.31 9.79 -28.73
CA LYS A 72 19.61 10.38 -29.10
C LYS A 72 20.24 9.67 -30.29
N HIS A 73 20.09 8.35 -30.38
CA HIS A 73 20.55 7.57 -31.54
C HIS A 73 19.78 7.86 -32.83
N LEU A 74 18.54 8.34 -32.76
CA LEU A 74 17.73 8.71 -33.92
C LEU A 74 17.98 10.15 -34.43
N GLN A 75 18.64 10.98 -33.62
CA GLN A 75 18.98 12.37 -33.98
C GLN A 75 20.42 12.52 -34.51
N GLN A 76 21.19 11.44 -34.57
CA GLN A 76 22.49 11.34 -35.26
C GLN A 76 22.29 10.84 -36.69
#